data_AF-A0A975H7R5-F1
#
_entry.id   AF-A0A975H7R5-F1
#
_cell.length_a   1.000
_cell.length_b   1.000
_cell.length_c   1.000
_cell.angle_alpha   90.00
_cell.angle_beta   90.00
_cell.angle_gamma   90.00
#
_symmetry.space_group_name_H-M   'P 1'
#
loop_
_entity.id
_entity.type
_entity.pdbx_description
1 polymer ?
#
loop_
_entity_poly.entity_id
_entity_poly.type
_entity_poly.pdbx_seq_one_letter_code
_entity_poly.pdbx_strand_id
1 'polypeptide(L)'
;MVKKVILIFCFLGIYGCFTKIHHKEYLIKYNSVKDQKLPLNINGFYYTTYKWKGVKRIKVFILYENGFLVNAGDYDGVSNYFCSDKKFINDNSYDKAIENFKFRLDFLKNSNNLKKLKSCGFDEKDIYNKGLYKIDSKGEIKIQYYNLEREKEDKDSFNSYFLYELSGKILNKNEFKITKQKNYRKNKIDNKEIHFYFIPDNNKPEIKNYWIKNN
;
A
#
# COMPACT_ATOMS: atom_id res chain seq x y z
N MET A 1 -9.14 60.44 -25.63
CA MET A 1 -8.06 59.66 -24.99
C MET A 1 -8.64 58.35 -24.48
N VAL A 2 -8.54 57.27 -25.26
CA VAL A 2 -9.00 55.94 -24.84
C VAL A 2 -7.77 55.20 -24.31
N LYS A 3 -7.73 54.98 -22.99
CA LYS A 3 -6.66 54.22 -22.33
C LYS A 3 -6.69 52.78 -22.83
N LYS A 4 -5.61 52.35 -23.49
CA LYS A 4 -5.33 50.94 -23.77
C LYS A 4 -5.21 50.20 -22.44
N VAL A 5 -6.23 49.40 -22.10
CA VAL A 5 -6.12 48.40 -21.04
C VAL A 5 -5.34 47.23 -21.65
N ILE A 6 -4.04 47.18 -21.35
CA ILE A 6 -3.21 46.01 -21.64
C ILE A 6 -3.68 44.92 -20.68
N LEU A 7 -4.46 43.97 -21.21
CA LEU A 7 -4.83 42.76 -20.52
C LEU A 7 -3.58 41.88 -20.41
N ILE A 8 -2.82 42.06 -19.32
CA ILE A 8 -1.77 41.10 -18.96
C ILE A 8 -2.51 39.82 -18.59
N PHE A 9 -2.55 38.85 -19.52
CA PHE A 9 -2.82 37.47 -19.18
C PHE A 9 -1.71 37.04 -18.22
N CYS A 10 -1.98 37.17 -16.92
CA CYS A 10 -1.27 36.39 -15.92
C CYS A 10 -1.53 34.93 -16.27
N PHE A 11 -0.58 34.34 -17.02
CA PHE A 11 -0.26 32.92 -16.93
C PHE A 11 0.15 32.64 -15.48
N LEU A 12 -0.84 32.66 -14.57
CA LEU A 12 -0.80 31.85 -13.37
C LEU A 12 -0.85 30.43 -13.90
N GLY A 13 0.33 29.93 -14.23
CA GLY A 13 0.54 28.52 -14.46
C GLY A 13 -0.06 27.81 -13.26
N ILE A 14 -1.23 27.22 -13.49
CA ILE A 14 -1.71 26.10 -12.71
C ILE A 14 -0.68 25.00 -12.99
N TYR A 15 0.50 25.13 -12.38
CA TYR A 15 1.36 24.00 -12.11
C TYR A 15 0.53 23.15 -11.18
N GLY A 16 -0.27 22.28 -11.80
CA GLY A 16 -1.01 21.25 -11.11
C GLY A 16 -0.04 20.62 -10.13
N CYS A 17 -0.50 20.48 -8.91
CA CYS A 17 0.21 19.82 -7.84
C CYS A 17 0.35 18.33 -8.22
N PHE A 18 1.23 18.03 -9.17
CA PHE A 18 1.41 16.70 -9.73
C PHE A 18 2.38 15.95 -8.82
N THR A 19 1.83 15.19 -7.88
CA THR A 19 2.56 14.19 -7.11
C THR A 19 3.37 13.32 -8.08
N LYS A 20 4.70 13.38 -8.00
CA LYS A 20 5.57 12.62 -8.92
C LYS A 20 5.70 11.18 -8.42
N ILE A 21 5.98 10.28 -9.36
CA ILE A 21 6.28 8.88 -9.05
C ILE A 21 7.72 8.63 -9.47
N HIS A 22 8.59 8.33 -8.51
CA HIS A 22 10.02 8.14 -8.73
C HIS A 22 10.37 6.66 -8.94
N HIS A 23 11.53 6.37 -9.54
CA HIS A 23 12.08 5.00 -9.60
C HIS A 23 11.20 3.98 -10.32
N LYS A 24 10.37 4.40 -11.28
CA LYS A 24 9.47 3.52 -12.04
C LYS A 24 10.22 2.47 -12.84
N GLU A 25 11.43 2.80 -13.30
CA GLU A 25 12.32 1.95 -14.06
C GLU A 25 12.75 0.68 -13.32
N TYR A 26 12.70 0.69 -11.98
CA TYR A 26 13.02 -0.46 -11.13
C TYR A 26 11.79 -1.29 -10.73
N LEU A 27 10.60 -0.81 -11.08
CA LEU A 27 9.36 -1.49 -10.77
C LEU A 27 9.28 -2.82 -11.54
N ILE A 28 8.81 -3.87 -10.87
CA ILE A 28 8.43 -5.13 -11.48
C ILE A 28 7.46 -4.84 -12.63
N LYS A 29 7.75 -5.37 -13.82
CA LYS A 29 6.83 -5.22 -14.96
C LYS A 29 5.58 -6.06 -14.73
N TYR A 30 4.40 -5.47 -14.84
CA TYR A 30 3.13 -6.18 -14.61
C TYR A 30 2.98 -7.43 -15.49
N ASN A 31 3.37 -7.34 -16.77
CA ASN A 31 3.35 -8.47 -17.70
C ASN A 31 4.23 -9.65 -17.25
N SER A 32 5.19 -9.46 -16.34
CA SER A 32 6.02 -10.54 -15.79
C SER A 32 5.40 -11.26 -14.58
N VAL A 33 4.29 -10.75 -14.05
CA VAL A 33 3.66 -11.25 -12.82
C VAL A 33 2.18 -11.58 -12.95
N LYS A 34 1.51 -11.09 -14.00
CA LYS A 34 0.07 -11.28 -14.20
C LYS A 34 -0.38 -12.75 -14.27
N ASP A 35 0.49 -13.63 -14.75
CA ASP A 35 0.22 -15.07 -14.94
C ASP A 35 1.15 -15.94 -14.07
N GLN A 36 1.74 -15.37 -13.01
CA GLN A 36 2.66 -16.12 -12.17
C GLN A 36 1.92 -17.20 -11.38
N LYS A 37 2.55 -18.37 -11.21
CA LYS A 37 2.03 -19.40 -10.32
C LYS A 37 2.29 -19.00 -8.87
N LEU A 38 1.26 -19.11 -8.03
CA LEU A 38 1.35 -18.69 -6.64
C LEU A 38 1.45 -19.91 -5.71
N PRO A 39 2.58 -20.07 -4.99
CA PRO A 39 2.68 -21.04 -3.90
C PRO A 39 2.03 -20.53 -2.60
N LEU A 40 1.47 -19.32 -2.58
CA LEU A 40 0.84 -18.67 -1.43
C LEU A 40 -0.68 -18.68 -1.54
N ASN A 41 -1.36 -18.76 -0.40
CA ASN A 41 -2.80 -18.51 -0.31
C ASN A 41 -3.11 -17.03 -0.53
N ILE A 42 -4.24 -16.78 -1.19
CA ILE A 42 -4.63 -15.43 -1.66
C ILE A 42 -6.02 -15.02 -1.23
N ASN A 43 -6.83 -15.94 -0.67
CA ASN A 43 -8.20 -15.67 -0.20
C ASN A 43 -8.19 -15.18 1.25
N GLY A 44 -7.54 -14.04 1.47
CA GLY A 44 -7.34 -13.46 2.78
C GLY A 44 -6.24 -12.41 2.78
N PHE A 45 -5.51 -12.31 3.90
CA PHE A 45 -4.43 -11.35 4.06
C PHE A 45 -3.27 -11.94 4.86
N TYR A 46 -2.09 -11.35 4.68
CA TYR A 46 -0.90 -11.67 5.45
C TYR A 46 -0.62 -10.59 6.46
N TYR A 47 -0.29 -10.97 7.69
CA TYR A 47 0.00 -10.01 8.74
C TYR A 47 1.25 -10.39 9.53
N THR A 48 1.86 -9.38 10.15
CA THR A 48 2.89 -9.53 11.17
C THR A 48 2.52 -8.67 12.37
N THR A 49 3.02 -9.03 13.55
CA THR A 49 2.73 -8.32 14.79
C THR A 49 3.97 -7.57 15.28
N TYR A 50 3.77 -6.42 15.90
CA TYR A 50 4.85 -5.68 16.56
C TYR A 50 4.29 -4.72 17.62
N LYS A 51 5.17 -4.21 18.49
CA LYS A 51 4.83 -3.13 19.43
C LYS A 51 5.52 -1.83 19.00
N TRP A 52 4.77 -0.73 19.03
CA TRP A 52 5.33 0.60 18.83
C TRP A 52 4.80 1.55 19.90
N LYS A 53 5.72 2.15 20.68
CA LYS A 53 5.38 3.04 21.80
C LYS A 53 4.32 2.45 22.75
N GLY A 54 4.44 1.16 23.07
CA GLY A 54 3.50 0.45 23.96
C GLY A 54 2.20 -0.04 23.32
N VAL A 55 1.91 0.34 22.07
CA VAL A 55 0.72 -0.10 21.33
C VAL A 55 1.03 -1.35 20.53
N LYS A 56 0.21 -2.39 20.69
CA LYS A 56 0.24 -3.62 19.89
C LYS A 56 -0.36 -3.35 18.53
N ARG A 57 0.41 -3.61 17.48
CA ARG A 57 0.05 -3.34 16.09
C ARG A 57 0.20 -4.58 15.23
N ILE A 58 -0.55 -4.59 14.13
CA ILE A 58 -0.28 -5.47 13.01
C ILE A 58 0.09 -4.65 11.77
N LYS A 59 0.97 -5.19 10.95
CA LYS A 59 1.19 -4.70 9.58
C LYS A 59 0.63 -5.72 8.60
N VAL A 60 -0.06 -5.25 7.56
CA VAL A 60 -0.87 -6.13 6.70
C VAL A 60 -0.55 -5.97 5.21
N PHE A 61 -0.49 -7.10 4.52
CA PHE A 61 -0.46 -7.20 3.06
C PHE A 61 -1.67 -7.97 2.53
N ILE A 62 -2.24 -7.48 1.43
CA ILE A 62 -3.22 -8.21 0.61
C ILE A 62 -2.54 -8.53 -0.73
N LEU A 63 -2.46 -9.82 -1.08
CA LEU A 63 -1.87 -10.31 -2.33
C LEU A 63 -2.97 -10.73 -3.30
N TYR A 64 -2.82 -10.44 -4.58
CA TYR A 64 -3.76 -10.80 -5.65
C TYR A 64 -3.10 -11.68 -6.70
N GLU A 65 -3.90 -12.54 -7.35
CA GLU A 65 -3.43 -13.54 -8.33
C GLU A 65 -2.49 -12.99 -9.38
N ASN A 66 -2.84 -11.83 -9.93
CA ASN A 66 -2.10 -11.15 -10.98
C ASN A 66 -0.81 -10.45 -10.51
N GLY A 67 -0.30 -10.78 -9.33
CA GLY A 67 0.87 -10.13 -8.75
C GLY A 67 0.62 -8.74 -8.20
N PHE A 68 -0.63 -8.29 -8.12
CA PHE A 68 -0.96 -7.02 -7.49
C PHE A 68 -0.89 -7.12 -5.96
N LEU A 69 -0.45 -6.04 -5.31
CA LEU A 69 -0.26 -5.96 -3.87
C LEU A 69 -0.91 -4.70 -3.32
N VAL A 70 -1.52 -4.84 -2.15
CA VAL A 70 -1.81 -3.71 -1.26
C VAL A 70 -1.10 -3.88 0.08
N ASN A 71 -0.22 -2.94 0.41
CA ASN A 71 0.28 -2.69 1.77
C ASN A 71 -0.81 -1.98 2.56
N ALA A 72 -1.72 -2.73 3.19
CA ALA A 72 -2.87 -2.13 3.85
C ALA A 72 -2.51 -1.26 5.07
N GLY A 73 -1.22 -1.25 5.46
CA GLY A 73 -0.66 -0.39 6.48
C GLY A 73 -0.65 -1.04 7.86
N ASP A 74 -0.61 -0.20 8.87
CA ASP A 74 -0.55 -0.59 10.27
C ASP A 74 -1.93 -0.42 10.94
N TYR A 75 -2.33 -1.40 11.75
CA TYR A 75 -3.57 -1.40 12.51
C TYR A 75 -3.29 -1.68 13.97
N ASP A 76 -4.08 -1.06 14.84
CA ASP A 76 -4.09 -1.37 16.26
C ASP A 76 -5.53 -1.39 16.79
N GLY A 77 -5.69 -1.89 18.01
CA GLY A 77 -6.98 -2.01 18.67
C GLY A 77 -7.41 -0.77 19.46
N VAL A 78 -6.63 0.31 19.44
CA VAL A 78 -6.85 1.50 20.29
C VAL A 78 -7.07 2.79 19.51
N SER A 79 -6.76 2.80 18.20
CA SER A 79 -6.93 3.98 17.34
C SER A 79 -8.27 3.98 16.61
N ASN A 80 -8.78 5.19 16.35
CA ASN A 80 -9.94 5.38 15.49
C ASN A 80 -9.61 5.03 14.03
N TYR A 81 -10.46 4.20 13.42
CA TYR A 81 -10.31 3.84 12.00
C TYR A 81 -11.34 4.57 11.14
N PHE A 82 -10.87 5.50 10.30
CA PHE A 82 -11.72 6.32 9.43
C PHE A 82 -12.52 5.50 8.39
N CYS A 83 -12.06 4.28 8.11
CA CYS A 83 -12.62 3.37 7.09
C CYS A 83 -13.44 2.23 7.69
N SER A 84 -14.22 2.51 8.74
CA SER A 84 -15.17 1.59 9.36
C SER A 84 -16.39 2.37 9.86
N ASP A 85 -17.56 1.74 9.85
CA ASP A 85 -18.81 2.30 10.43
C ASP A 85 -19.08 1.78 11.85
N LYS A 86 -18.20 0.94 12.42
CA LYS A 86 -18.39 0.35 13.76
C LYS A 86 -17.94 1.26 14.90
N LYS A 87 -18.63 1.11 16.04
CA LYS A 87 -18.28 1.74 17.31
C LYS A 87 -16.96 1.19 17.87
N PHE A 88 -16.18 2.10 18.42
CA PHE A 88 -14.85 1.90 18.99
C PHE A 88 -14.87 1.02 20.25
N ILE A 89 -13.88 0.13 20.37
CA ILE A 89 -13.57 -0.60 21.61
C ILE A 89 -12.07 -0.42 21.84
N ASN A 90 -11.68 0.28 22.91
CA ASN A 90 -10.29 0.49 23.28
C ASN A 90 -9.69 -0.80 23.86
N ASP A 91 -9.04 -1.61 23.02
CA ASP A 91 -8.37 -2.83 23.47
C ASP A 91 -6.99 -2.97 22.83
N ASN A 92 -5.93 -2.93 23.65
CA ASN A 92 -4.54 -3.05 23.24
C ASN A 92 -4.13 -4.54 23.09
N SER A 93 -4.78 -5.23 22.15
CA SER A 93 -4.53 -6.64 21.80
C SER A 93 -4.25 -6.79 20.30
N TYR A 94 -3.50 -7.83 19.93
CA TYR A 94 -3.29 -8.16 18.51
C TYR A 94 -4.58 -8.66 17.87
N ASP A 95 -5.40 -9.40 18.62
CA ASP A 95 -6.69 -9.91 18.16
C ASP A 95 -7.63 -8.76 17.79
N LYS A 96 -7.69 -7.70 18.62
CA LYS A 96 -8.47 -6.50 18.28
C LYS A 96 -7.91 -5.77 17.06
N ALA A 97 -6.58 -5.70 16.91
CA ALA A 97 -5.98 -5.11 15.71
C ALA A 97 -6.35 -5.88 14.43
N ILE A 98 -6.39 -7.21 14.50
CA ILE A 98 -6.85 -8.10 13.41
C ILE A 98 -8.34 -7.89 13.15
N GLU A 99 -9.17 -7.88 14.20
CA GLU A 99 -10.61 -7.63 14.11
C GLU A 99 -10.92 -6.28 13.45
N ASN A 100 -10.21 -5.22 13.84
CA ASN A 100 -10.33 -3.89 13.24
C ASN A 100 -9.98 -3.90 11.75
N PHE A 101 -8.95 -4.66 11.35
CA PHE A 101 -8.63 -4.80 9.93
C PHE A 101 -9.73 -5.55 9.17
N LYS A 102 -10.28 -6.63 9.74
CA LYS A 102 -11.41 -7.36 9.13
C LYS A 102 -12.63 -6.46 8.95
N PHE A 103 -12.95 -5.61 9.93
CA PHE A 103 -14.03 -4.62 9.76
C PHE A 103 -13.76 -3.63 8.63
N ARG A 104 -12.50 -3.23 8.40
CA ARG A 104 -12.14 -2.44 7.22
C ARG A 104 -12.44 -3.23 5.94
N LEU A 105 -12.05 -4.50 5.85
CA LEU A 105 -12.33 -5.34 4.67
C LEU A 105 -13.84 -5.45 4.40
N ASP A 106 -14.63 -5.70 5.44
CA ASP A 106 -16.09 -5.77 5.37
C ASP A 106 -16.68 -4.45 4.86
N PHE A 107 -16.23 -3.32 5.41
CA PHE A 107 -16.65 -2.00 4.96
C PHE A 107 -16.34 -1.80 3.48
N LEU A 108 -15.13 -2.15 3.03
CA LEU A 108 -14.70 -1.94 1.65
C LEU A 108 -15.47 -2.79 0.64
N LYS A 109 -15.78 -4.03 1.01
CA LYS A 109 -16.56 -4.92 0.16
C LYS A 109 -18.01 -4.49 0.01
N ASN A 110 -18.59 -3.90 1.06
CA ASN A 110 -20.02 -3.59 1.11
C ASN A 110 -20.35 -2.10 0.90
N SER A 111 -19.36 -1.20 0.85
CA SER A 111 -19.61 0.24 0.72
C SER A 111 -19.89 0.65 -0.72
N ASN A 112 -21.04 1.29 -0.95
CA ASN A 112 -21.35 1.97 -2.21
C ASN A 112 -20.90 3.44 -2.22
N ASN A 113 -20.29 3.93 -1.14
CA ASN A 113 -19.88 5.33 -1.02
C ASN A 113 -18.50 5.55 -1.67
N LEU A 114 -18.49 5.85 -2.96
CA LEU A 114 -17.28 6.11 -3.74
C LEU A 114 -16.38 7.18 -3.11
N LYS A 115 -16.94 8.25 -2.53
CA LYS A 115 -16.15 9.31 -1.89
C LYS A 115 -15.41 8.77 -0.66
N LYS A 116 -16.08 7.97 0.17
CA LYS A 116 -15.49 7.34 1.36
C LYS A 116 -14.42 6.30 0.97
N LEU A 117 -14.69 5.47 -0.05
CA LEU A 117 -13.72 4.53 -0.61
C LEU A 117 -12.44 5.23 -1.11
N LYS A 118 -12.59 6.35 -1.82
CA LYS A 118 -11.45 7.17 -2.27
C LYS A 118 -10.61 7.69 -1.11
N SER A 119 -11.25 8.28 -0.10
CA SER A 119 -10.55 8.76 1.10
C SER A 119 -9.87 7.63 1.89
N CYS A 120 -10.30 6.39 1.69
CA CYS A 120 -9.70 5.19 2.27
C CYS A 120 -8.54 4.62 1.45
N GLY A 121 -8.12 5.26 0.36
CA GLY A 121 -7.00 4.80 -0.48
C GLY A 121 -7.40 3.69 -1.47
N PHE A 122 -8.66 3.63 -1.89
CA PHE A 122 -9.14 2.65 -2.88
C PHE A 122 -9.51 3.28 -4.23
N ASP A 123 -8.96 4.47 -4.52
CA ASP A 123 -9.07 5.05 -5.86
C ASP A 123 -8.23 4.25 -6.88
N GLU A 124 -8.72 4.17 -8.13
CA GLU A 124 -8.07 3.43 -9.21
C GLU A 124 -6.77 4.07 -9.70
N LYS A 125 -6.60 5.38 -9.49
CA LYS A 125 -5.40 6.14 -9.83
C LYS A 125 -4.42 6.23 -8.67
N ASP A 126 -4.86 5.82 -7.49
CA ASP A 126 -4.04 5.86 -6.29
C ASP A 126 -3.03 4.71 -6.30
N ILE A 127 -1.76 5.06 -6.17
CA ILE A 127 -0.65 4.12 -6.07
C ILE A 127 -0.07 4.04 -4.65
N TYR A 128 -0.55 4.88 -3.74
CA TYR A 128 -0.11 4.89 -2.36
C TYR A 128 -0.30 3.50 -1.75
N ASN A 129 0.76 2.98 -1.14
CA ASN A 129 0.78 1.68 -0.51
C ASN A 129 0.36 0.51 -1.43
N LYS A 130 0.45 0.70 -2.74
CA LYS A 130 0.13 -0.31 -3.74
C LYS A 130 1.34 -0.60 -4.60
N GLY A 131 1.36 -1.77 -5.20
CA GLY A 131 2.40 -2.15 -6.13
C GLY A 131 2.28 -3.59 -6.59
N LEU A 132 3.43 -4.22 -6.80
CA LEU A 132 3.51 -5.53 -7.43
C LEU A 132 4.40 -6.45 -6.62
N TYR A 133 4.10 -7.74 -6.64
CA TYR A 133 4.94 -8.77 -6.08
C TYR A 133 5.24 -9.86 -7.11
N LYS A 134 6.43 -10.44 -6.99
CA LYS A 134 6.90 -11.54 -7.82
C LYS A 134 7.44 -12.64 -6.92
N ILE A 135 7.11 -13.87 -7.29
CA ILE A 135 7.66 -15.08 -6.69
C ILE A 135 8.44 -15.82 -7.76
N ASP A 136 9.67 -16.22 -7.45
CA ASP A 136 10.49 -17.02 -8.37
C ASP A 136 10.35 -18.54 -8.11
N SER A 137 10.99 -19.34 -8.98
CA SER A 137 10.95 -20.80 -8.88
C SER A 137 11.68 -21.36 -7.66
N LYS A 138 12.49 -20.56 -6.97
CA LYS A 138 13.21 -20.94 -5.74
C LYS A 138 12.41 -20.59 -4.48
N GLY A 139 11.21 -20.03 -4.63
CA GLY A 139 10.38 -19.57 -3.52
C GLY A 139 10.87 -18.26 -2.90
N GLU A 140 11.69 -17.49 -3.62
CA GLU A 140 12.01 -16.11 -3.22
C GLU A 140 10.84 -15.20 -3.57
N ILE A 141 10.45 -14.36 -2.62
CA ILE A 141 9.40 -13.36 -2.80
C ILE A 141 10.02 -11.97 -2.82
N LYS A 142 9.65 -11.19 -3.84
CA LYS A 142 9.94 -9.76 -3.95
C LYS A 142 8.63 -8.99 -3.97
N ILE A 143 8.49 -8.04 -3.05
CA ILE A 143 7.31 -7.19 -2.90
C ILE A 143 7.74 -5.75 -3.13
N GLN A 144 7.12 -5.05 -4.05
CA GLN A 144 7.37 -3.64 -4.33
C GLN A 144 6.11 -2.80 -4.15
N TYR A 145 6.24 -1.65 -3.49
CA TYR A 145 5.13 -0.72 -3.29
C TYR A 145 5.62 0.73 -3.23
N TYR A 146 4.72 1.66 -3.52
CA TYR A 146 4.97 3.09 -3.42
C TYR A 146 4.52 3.64 -2.08
N ASN A 147 5.38 4.42 -1.42
CA ASN A 147 5.04 5.19 -0.24
C ASN A 147 5.00 6.69 -0.58
N LEU A 148 4.06 7.41 0.01
CA LEU A 148 3.93 8.86 -0.15
C LEU A 148 4.81 9.55 0.90
N GLU A 149 5.79 10.33 0.46
CA GLU A 149 6.73 11.04 1.32
C GLU A 149 7.01 12.43 0.75
N ARG A 150 7.46 13.36 1.60
CA ARG A 150 7.91 14.70 1.16
C ARG A 150 9.04 14.57 0.13
N GLU A 151 8.94 15.28 -1.00
CA GLU A 151 9.94 15.23 -2.08
C GLU A 151 11.33 15.66 -1.59
N LYS A 152 11.38 16.63 -0.67
CA LYS A 152 12.59 17.06 0.05
C LYS A 152 12.38 16.78 1.54
N GLU A 153 13.21 15.91 2.13
CA GLU A 153 13.06 15.49 3.54
C GLU A 153 13.11 16.67 4.52
N ASP A 154 14.08 17.57 4.34
CA ASP A 154 14.39 18.65 5.28
C ASP A 154 13.73 20.00 4.94
N LYS A 155 12.81 20.03 3.97
CA LYS A 155 12.18 21.27 3.51
C LYS A 155 10.69 21.10 3.31
N ASP A 156 9.97 22.21 3.42
CA ASP A 156 8.59 22.21 2.97
C ASP A 156 8.49 22.01 1.47
N SER A 157 7.84 20.91 1.11
CA SER A 157 7.78 20.40 -0.26
C SER A 157 6.55 19.53 -0.40
N PHE A 158 6.03 19.48 -1.62
CA PHE A 158 4.95 18.57 -1.95
C PHE A 158 5.38 17.12 -1.73
N ASN A 159 4.39 16.27 -1.50
CA ASN A 159 4.65 14.85 -1.42
C ASN A 159 4.87 14.26 -2.82
N SER A 160 5.65 13.20 -2.87
CA SER A 160 5.89 12.36 -4.04
C SER A 160 5.89 10.89 -3.62
N TYR A 161 5.74 10.01 -4.61
CA TYR A 161 5.75 8.56 -4.40
C TYR A 161 7.14 7.98 -4.63
N PHE A 162 7.65 7.26 -3.63
CA PHE A 162 8.94 6.60 -3.67
C PHE A 162 8.80 5.08 -3.55
N LEU A 163 9.60 4.36 -4.33
CA LEU A 163 9.57 2.90 -4.40
C LEU A 163 10.29 2.27 -3.21
N TYR A 164 9.64 1.29 -2.61
CA TYR A 164 10.21 0.37 -1.63
C TYR A 164 10.16 -1.05 -2.19
N GLU A 165 11.18 -1.84 -1.86
CA GLU A 165 11.23 -3.27 -2.16
C GLU A 165 11.50 -4.05 -0.88
N LEU A 166 10.71 -5.09 -0.65
CA LEU A 166 10.96 -6.10 0.37
C LEU A 166 11.34 -7.39 -0.33
N SER A 167 12.39 -8.03 0.16
CA SER A 167 12.85 -9.32 -0.34
C SER A 167 12.81 -10.35 0.79
N GLY A 168 12.45 -11.57 0.44
CA GLY A 168 12.17 -12.60 1.42
C GLY A 168 12.08 -14.00 0.81
N LYS A 169 11.68 -14.95 1.64
CA LYS A 169 11.51 -16.36 1.26
C LYS A 169 10.15 -16.88 1.73
N ILE A 170 9.51 -17.65 0.86
CA ILE A 170 8.28 -18.37 1.17
C ILE A 170 8.65 -19.61 1.96
N LEU A 171 7.95 -19.81 3.08
CA LEU A 171 8.19 -20.96 3.96
C LEU A 171 7.19 -22.07 3.66
N ASN A 172 5.93 -21.69 3.50
CA ASN A 172 4.84 -22.57 3.10
C ASN A 172 3.69 -21.72 2.52
N LYS A 173 2.57 -22.35 2.16
CA LYS A 173 1.41 -21.65 1.57
C LYS A 173 0.80 -20.53 2.43
N ASN A 174 1.02 -20.57 3.73
CA ASN A 174 0.46 -19.63 4.71
C ASN A 174 1.50 -18.65 5.25
N GLU A 175 2.78 -18.77 4.89
CA GLU A 175 3.84 -18.05 5.58
C GLU A 175 4.98 -17.65 4.66
N PHE A 176 5.48 -16.43 4.86
CA PHE A 176 6.74 -15.99 4.28
C PHE A 176 7.51 -15.09 5.25
N LYS A 177 8.82 -15.03 5.04
CA LYS A 177 9.76 -14.22 5.82
C LYS A 177 10.34 -13.12 4.96
N ILE A 178 10.24 -11.87 5.39
CA ILE A 178 10.98 -10.76 4.80
C ILE A 178 12.32 -10.63 5.53
N THR A 179 13.40 -10.63 4.75
CA THR A 179 14.78 -10.57 5.25
C THR A 179 15.47 -9.23 4.92
N LYS A 180 14.97 -8.50 3.93
CA LYS A 180 15.57 -7.24 3.47
C LYS A 180 14.51 -6.23 3.07
N GLN A 181 14.81 -4.96 3.25
CA GLN A 181 14.06 -3.84 2.71
C GLN A 181 15.02 -2.88 1.99
N LYS A 182 14.77 -2.61 0.71
CA LYS A 182 15.46 -1.58 -0.07
C LYS A 182 14.58 -0.34 -0.18
N ASN A 183 15.14 0.80 0.22
CA ASN A 183 14.61 2.12 -0.07
C ASN A 183 15.35 2.68 -1.30
N TYR A 184 14.65 2.83 -2.43
CA TYR A 184 15.27 3.30 -3.66
C TYR A 184 15.70 4.76 -3.59
N ARG A 185 14.94 5.61 -2.88
CA ARG A 185 15.27 7.03 -2.69
C ARG A 185 16.63 7.22 -2.01
N LYS A 186 16.89 6.44 -0.97
CA LYS A 186 18.13 6.52 -0.17
C LYS A 186 19.23 5.58 -0.67
N ASN A 187 18.95 4.78 -1.71
CA ASN A 187 19.75 3.64 -2.13
C ASN A 187 20.25 2.78 -0.94
N LYS A 188 19.37 2.59 0.04
CA LYS A 188 19.71 1.93 1.31
C LYS A 188 19.04 0.57 1.39
N ILE A 189 19.78 -0.44 1.85
CA ILE A 189 19.24 -1.76 2.17
C ILE A 189 19.35 -1.95 3.68
N ASP A 190 18.20 -2.18 4.32
CA ASP A 190 18.11 -2.56 5.71
C ASP A 190 17.85 -4.07 5.81
N ASN A 191 18.60 -4.76 6.65
CA ASN A 191 18.25 -6.12 7.03
C ASN A 191 17.01 -6.06 7.92
N LYS A 192 16.02 -6.91 7.61
CA LYS A 192 14.77 -7.06 8.34
C LYS A 192 14.63 -8.52 8.72
N GLU A 193 13.94 -8.82 9.80
CA GLU A 193 13.54 -10.18 10.10
C GLU A 193 12.09 -10.14 10.55
N ILE A 194 11.20 -10.31 9.57
CA ILE A 194 9.75 -10.14 9.77
C ILE A 194 9.04 -11.35 9.19
N HIS A 195 8.36 -12.10 10.05
CA HIS A 195 7.46 -13.17 9.64
C HIS A 195 6.06 -12.66 9.37
N PHE A 196 5.52 -13.08 8.24
CA PHE A 196 4.13 -12.84 7.84
C PHE A 196 3.36 -14.15 7.86
N TYR A 197 2.19 -14.11 8.48
CA TYR A 197 1.26 -15.23 8.64
C TYR A 197 -0.04 -14.94 7.88
N PHE A 198 -0.61 -15.95 7.25
CA PHE A 198 -1.86 -15.86 6.52
C PHE A 198 -3.07 -16.00 7.45
N ILE A 199 -4.07 -15.15 7.24
CA ILE A 199 -5.41 -15.29 7.80
C ILE A 199 -6.41 -15.39 6.64
N PRO A 200 -7.21 -16.46 6.57
CA PRO A 200 -8.28 -16.56 5.58
C PRO A 200 -9.36 -15.51 5.85
N ASP A 201 -9.86 -14.89 4.78
CA ASP A 201 -10.92 -13.90 4.85
C ASP A 201 -11.68 -13.81 3.52
N ASN A 202 -13.01 -13.99 3.57
CA ASN A 202 -13.86 -13.99 2.39
C ASN A 202 -14.27 -12.57 1.96
N ASN A 203 -13.89 -11.54 2.72
CA ASN A 203 -14.20 -10.14 2.45
C ASN A 203 -13.04 -9.38 1.80
N LYS A 204 -12.11 -10.11 1.18
CA LYS A 204 -11.07 -9.53 0.32
C LYS A 204 -11.72 -8.64 -0.76
N PRO A 205 -11.44 -7.33 -0.77
CA PRO A 205 -12.07 -6.41 -1.70
C PRO A 205 -11.51 -6.58 -3.11
N GLU A 206 -12.35 -6.35 -4.11
CA GLU A 206 -11.89 -6.19 -5.49
C GLU A 206 -11.39 -4.77 -5.70
N ILE A 207 -10.07 -4.62 -5.79
CA ILE A 207 -9.42 -3.32 -5.95
C ILE A 207 -8.94 -3.17 -7.37
N LYS A 208 -9.28 -2.04 -8.00
CA LYS A 208 -8.76 -1.69 -9.32
C LYS A 208 -7.24 -1.52 -9.27
N ASN A 209 -6.55 -2.25 -10.14
CA ASN A 209 -5.10 -2.27 -10.24
C ASN A 209 -4.62 -1.23 -11.27
N TYR A 210 -3.99 -0.14 -10.80
CA TYR A 210 -3.41 0.91 -11.65
C TYR A 210 -2.45 0.38 -12.73
N TRP A 211 -1.76 -0.73 -12.45
CA TRP A 211 -0.72 -1.31 -13.30
C TRP A 211 -1.27 -2.11 -14.48
N ILE A 212 -2.58 -2.42 -14.52
CA ILE A 212 -3.22 -3.09 -15.67
C ILE A 212 -3.30 -2.15 -16.87
N LYS A 213 -3.67 -0.88 -16.65
CA LYS A 213 -3.93 0.09 -17.74
C LYS A 213 -2.68 0.87 -18.18
N ASN A 214 -1.61 0.84 -17.38
CA ASN A 214 -0.42 1.67 -17.55
C ASN A 214 0.85 0.86 -17.84
N ASN A 215 0.70 -0.38 -18.35
CA ASN A 215 1.79 -1.23 -18.85
C ASN A 215 1.47 -1.77 -20.24
#